data_AF-A0AAV2NN46-F1
#
_entry.id   AF-A0AAV2NN46-F1
#
_cell.length_a   1.000
_cell.length_b   1.000
_cell.length_c   1.000
_cell.angle_alpha   90.00
_cell.angle_beta   90.00
_cell.angle_gamma   90.00
#
_symmetry.space_group_name_H-M   'P 1'
#
loop_
_entity.id
_entity.type
_entity.pdbx_description
1 polymer ?
#
loop_
_entity_poly.entity_id
_entity_poly.type
_entity_poly.pdbx_seq_one_letter_code
_entity_poly.pdbx_strand_id
1 'polypeptide(L)'
;MEHLLSLAYKFAKEEKIPYPSIWKFNKADELWLLEFHMRNSEEMVRRFPPASSCTKEPPASTCAWESSSLLEQQEISEPSTSSYAHQPKRLKLSQDSNVRKSDIQTRIKRHLEISDQLDKAAKKVLEEYKDIARVAREYQLNPWILKQKVDIIELRKKQFFWKCKVEPAVHAVRFNILSVCDAAKEYKVEESDIHNRLKQLKNPKSCIYLHETIKTDDKVLSCEEEFLLLKKLEAEVNDDRNRNCGCRTCSLQILRHLAYQFAVENKKQYPSAWNNNKVADEVWLLQFEMRHSIEISEYFDMNV
;
A
#
# COMPACT_ATOMS: atom_id res chain seq x y z
N MET A 1 -7.62 -17.38 1.74
CA MET A 1 -7.22 -16.74 3.01
C MET A 1 -7.81 -17.47 4.20
N GLU A 2 -9.13 -17.57 4.32
CA GLU A 2 -9.82 -18.29 5.44
C GLU A 2 -9.34 -19.74 5.67
N HIS A 3 -9.10 -20.47 4.57
CA HIS A 3 -8.53 -21.81 4.65
C HIS A 3 -7.12 -21.82 5.25
N LEU A 4 -6.27 -20.84 4.91
CA LEU A 4 -4.91 -20.72 5.44
C LEU A 4 -4.90 -20.35 6.93
N LEU A 5 -5.79 -19.44 7.35
CA LEU A 5 -5.96 -19.11 8.77
C LEU A 5 -6.40 -20.34 9.58
N SER A 6 -7.31 -21.14 9.02
CA SER A 6 -7.77 -22.39 9.63
C SER A 6 -6.67 -23.45 9.66
N LEU A 7 -5.87 -23.55 8.59
CA LEU A 7 -4.76 -24.49 8.48
C LEU A 7 -3.63 -24.14 9.47
N ALA A 8 -3.27 -22.85 9.58
CA ALA A 8 -2.28 -22.37 10.53
C ALA A 8 -2.70 -22.66 11.97
N TYR A 9 -3.97 -22.45 12.30
CA TYR A 9 -4.53 -22.83 13.60
C TYR A 9 -4.41 -24.33 13.88
N LYS A 10 -4.85 -25.16 12.92
CA LYS A 10 -4.77 -26.62 13.05
C LYS A 10 -3.35 -27.10 13.22
N PHE A 11 -2.43 -26.63 12.38
CA PHE A 11 -1.01 -26.96 12.44
C PHE A 11 -0.40 -26.61 13.81
N ALA A 12 -0.62 -25.39 14.29
CA ALA A 12 -0.10 -24.98 15.60
C ALA A 12 -0.67 -25.84 16.74
N LYS A 13 -1.94 -26.23 16.65
CA LYS A 13 -2.59 -27.10 17.63
C LYS A 13 -2.07 -28.55 17.57
N GLU A 14 -1.91 -29.11 16.38
CA GLU A 14 -1.42 -30.47 16.14
C GLU A 14 0.03 -30.62 16.62
N GLU A 15 0.88 -29.64 16.28
CA GLU A 15 2.29 -29.61 16.65
C GLU A 15 2.54 -29.08 18.07
N LYS A 16 1.48 -28.76 18.82
CA LYS A 16 1.53 -28.19 20.18
C LYS A 16 2.39 -26.91 20.26
N ILE A 17 2.43 -26.14 19.19
CA ILE A 17 3.12 -24.85 19.13
C ILE A 17 2.29 -23.83 19.92
N PRO A 18 2.88 -23.09 20.88
CA PRO A 18 2.16 -22.02 21.57
C PRO A 18 1.65 -20.98 20.58
N TYR A 19 0.37 -20.62 20.66
CA TYR A 19 -0.24 -19.57 19.83
C TYR A 19 -0.98 -18.54 20.69
N PRO A 20 -1.14 -17.30 20.20
CA PRO A 20 -1.81 -16.23 20.94
C PRO A 20 -3.26 -16.60 21.29
N SER A 21 -3.71 -16.19 22.48
CA SER A 21 -5.10 -16.36 22.93
C SER A 21 -6.12 -15.60 22.07
N ILE A 22 -5.66 -14.66 21.23
CA ILE A 22 -6.50 -13.93 20.29
C ILE A 22 -7.00 -14.80 19.13
N TRP A 23 -6.35 -15.94 18.88
CA TRP A 23 -6.79 -16.92 17.89
C TRP A 23 -8.12 -17.54 18.35
N LYS A 24 -9.20 -17.22 17.64
CA LYS A 24 -10.56 -17.63 17.99
C LYS A 24 -11.17 -18.47 16.87
N PHE A 25 -12.17 -19.27 17.22
CA PHE A 25 -12.99 -20.02 16.27
C PHE A 25 -12.20 -20.93 15.31
N ASN A 26 -11.13 -21.56 15.82
CA ASN A 26 -10.26 -22.44 15.04
C ASN A 26 -9.56 -21.75 13.85
N LYS A 27 -9.27 -20.45 13.96
CA LYS A 27 -8.55 -19.67 12.97
C LYS A 27 -7.42 -18.87 13.61
N ALA A 28 -6.32 -18.75 12.88
CA ALA A 28 -5.29 -17.78 13.17
C ALA A 28 -5.83 -16.36 12.95
N ASP A 29 -5.20 -15.40 13.60
CA ASP A 29 -5.46 -13.98 13.36
C ASP A 29 -4.85 -13.53 12.01
N GLU A 30 -5.51 -12.57 11.35
CA GLU A 30 -5.08 -12.06 10.03
C GLU A 30 -3.72 -11.38 10.10
N LEU A 31 -3.40 -10.69 11.20
CA LEU A 31 -2.10 -10.04 11.38
C LEU A 31 -0.97 -11.08 11.44
N TRP A 32 -1.18 -12.21 12.12
CA TRP A 32 -0.23 -13.32 12.11
C TRP A 32 0.00 -13.87 10.71
N LEU A 33 -1.06 -14.05 9.90
CA LEU A 33 -0.89 -14.55 8.54
C LEU A 33 -0.14 -13.53 7.66
N LEU A 34 -0.39 -12.24 7.86
CA LEU A 34 0.36 -11.18 7.22
C LEU A 34 1.83 -11.25 7.61
N GLU A 35 2.13 -11.34 8.90
CA GLU A 35 3.50 -11.45 9.41
C GLU A 35 4.20 -12.72 8.90
N PHE A 36 3.50 -13.85 8.90
CA PHE A 36 3.99 -15.10 8.34
C PHE A 36 4.32 -14.95 6.86
N HIS A 37 3.42 -14.33 6.08
CA HIS A 37 3.64 -14.11 4.66
C HIS A 37 4.83 -13.20 4.41
N MET A 38 4.94 -12.11 5.16
CA MET A 38 6.03 -11.15 5.02
C MET A 38 7.39 -11.73 5.47
N ARG A 39 7.41 -12.59 6.49
CA ARG A 39 8.64 -13.22 7.00
C ARG A 39 9.13 -14.36 6.10
N ASN A 40 8.23 -15.03 5.38
CA ASN A 40 8.54 -16.22 4.58
C ASN A 40 8.31 -16.00 3.07
N SER A 41 8.13 -14.76 2.62
CA SER A 41 7.78 -14.47 1.22
C SER A 41 8.82 -15.02 0.23
N GLU A 42 10.11 -14.82 0.48
CA GLU A 42 11.19 -15.34 -0.37
C GLU A 42 11.19 -16.87 -0.46
N GLU A 43 11.03 -17.56 0.68
CA GLU A 43 11.00 -19.02 0.72
C GLU A 43 9.71 -19.58 0.09
N MET A 44 8.58 -18.87 0.24
CA MET A 44 7.34 -19.23 -0.43
C MET A 44 7.45 -19.07 -1.95
N VAL A 45 8.07 -18.00 -2.45
CA VAL A 45 8.33 -17.82 -3.90
C VAL A 45 9.27 -18.91 -4.41
N ARG A 46 10.29 -19.30 -3.63
CA ARG A 46 11.21 -20.39 -3.98
C ARG A 46 10.51 -21.75 -4.06
N ARG A 47 9.61 -22.07 -3.11
CA ARG A 47 8.97 -23.40 -3.01
C ARG A 47 7.69 -23.53 -3.82
N PHE A 48 6.98 -22.44 -4.02
CA PHE A 48 5.69 -22.41 -4.71
C PHE A 48 5.81 -21.47 -5.91
N PRO A 49 6.27 -21.98 -7.07
CA PRO A 49 6.42 -21.14 -8.25
C PRO A 49 5.05 -20.57 -8.68
N PRO A 50 5.03 -19.37 -9.29
CA PRO A 50 3.80 -18.66 -9.62
C PRO A 50 2.90 -19.51 -10.52
N ALA A 51 1.58 -19.37 -10.38
CA ALA A 51 0.59 -20.16 -11.12
C ALA A 51 0.77 -20.12 -12.66
N SER A 52 1.36 -19.05 -13.20
CA SER A 52 1.73 -18.91 -14.62
C SER A 52 2.78 -19.95 -15.09
N SER A 53 3.45 -20.64 -14.17
CA SER A 53 4.40 -21.72 -14.46
C SER A 53 3.76 -23.11 -14.43
N CYS A 54 2.48 -23.23 -14.05
CA CYS A 54 1.77 -24.49 -14.02
C CYS A 54 1.26 -24.86 -15.43
N THR A 55 1.88 -25.86 -16.07
CA THR A 55 1.47 -26.39 -17.38
C THR A 55 0.38 -27.47 -17.29
N LYS A 56 -0.07 -27.81 -16.08
CA LYS A 56 -1.12 -28.80 -15.89
C LYS A 56 -2.47 -28.13 -16.06
N GLU A 57 -3.20 -28.54 -17.10
CA GLU A 57 -4.62 -28.22 -17.22
C GLU A 57 -5.33 -28.75 -15.97
N PRO A 58 -6.19 -27.93 -15.33
CA PRO A 58 -6.98 -28.41 -14.21
C PRO A 58 -7.85 -29.59 -14.71
N PRO A 59 -7.93 -30.69 -13.93
CA PRO A 59 -8.76 -31.82 -14.32
C PRO A 59 -10.19 -31.31 -14.55
N ALA A 60 -10.75 -31.64 -15.72
CA ALA A 60 -12.09 -31.26 -16.11
C ALA A 60 -13.07 -31.60 -14.96
N SER A 61 -13.53 -30.57 -14.27
CA SER A 61 -14.50 -30.71 -13.19
C SER A 61 -15.83 -31.12 -13.81
N THR A 62 -16.15 -32.41 -13.71
CA THR A 62 -17.48 -32.96 -13.91
C THR A 62 -18.43 -32.40 -12.85
N CYS A 63 -18.93 -31.18 -13.07
CA CYS A 63 -20.13 -30.68 -12.41
C CYS A 63 -21.29 -30.82 -13.38
N ALA A 64 -21.87 -32.02 -13.42
CA ALA A 64 -23.14 -32.31 -14.06
C ALA A 64 -24.27 -31.83 -13.14
N TRP A 65 -24.63 -30.55 -13.19
CA TRP A 65 -25.91 -30.07 -12.65
C TRP A 65 -26.81 -29.73 -13.82
N GLU A 66 -27.82 -30.57 -13.98
CA GLU A 66 -28.91 -30.46 -14.94
C GLU A 66 -29.61 -29.10 -14.79
N SER A 67 -29.82 -28.41 -15.90
CA SER A 67 -30.85 -27.40 -16.02
C SER A 67 -31.67 -27.76 -17.25
N SER A 68 -32.76 -28.48 -16.98
CA SER A 68 -33.83 -28.73 -17.95
C SER A 68 -34.49 -27.43 -18.37
N SER A 69 -34.56 -27.26 -19.70
CA SER A 69 -35.75 -26.86 -20.45
C SER A 69 -36.47 -25.55 -20.08
N LEU A 70 -36.47 -24.58 -21.00
CA LEU A 70 -37.60 -24.45 -21.94
C LEU A 70 -37.26 -23.45 -23.07
N LEU A 71 -37.48 -23.89 -24.31
CA LEU A 71 -37.68 -23.05 -25.48
C LEU A 71 -38.94 -22.20 -25.29
N GLU A 72 -38.90 -20.93 -25.69
CA GLU A 72 -39.90 -20.42 -26.64
C GLU A 72 -39.39 -19.18 -27.37
N GLN A 73 -39.39 -19.28 -28.70
CA GLN A 73 -39.20 -18.19 -29.63
C GLN A 73 -40.53 -17.43 -29.76
N GLN A 74 -40.52 -16.10 -29.84
CA GLN A 74 -41.30 -15.42 -30.87
C GLN A 74 -40.90 -13.95 -31.09
N GLU A 75 -41.14 -13.57 -32.34
CA GLU A 75 -40.71 -12.41 -33.10
C GLU A 75 -41.48 -11.10 -32.79
N ILE A 76 -40.77 -9.99 -33.04
CA ILE A 76 -41.20 -8.71 -33.66
C ILE A 76 -42.47 -8.03 -33.13
N SER A 77 -42.31 -6.79 -32.64
CA SER A 77 -42.94 -5.55 -33.18
C SER A 77 -42.60 -4.31 -32.33
N GLU A 78 -41.96 -3.32 -32.94
CA GLU A 78 -42.14 -1.89 -32.60
C GLU A 78 -43.36 -1.33 -33.39
N PRO A 79 -43.82 -0.08 -33.22
CA PRO A 79 -43.52 0.95 -32.21
C PRO A 79 -44.80 1.53 -31.55
N SER A 80 -44.67 2.26 -30.44
CA SER A 80 -45.47 3.48 -30.18
C SER A 80 -44.94 4.28 -29.00
N THR A 81 -44.65 5.54 -29.29
CA THR A 81 -44.47 6.68 -28.40
C THR A 81 -45.49 6.75 -27.26
N SER A 82 -45.01 6.87 -26.02
CA SER A 82 -45.70 7.66 -24.98
C SER A 82 -44.77 8.00 -23.82
N SER A 83 -44.81 9.27 -23.45
CA SER A 83 -44.08 9.94 -22.38
C SER A 83 -44.38 9.31 -21.02
N TYR A 84 -43.34 8.90 -20.28
CA TYR A 84 -43.40 8.80 -18.82
C TYR A 84 -42.07 9.21 -18.19
N ALA A 85 -42.17 10.12 -17.23
CA ALA A 85 -41.09 10.63 -16.42
C ALA A 85 -40.39 9.49 -15.66
N HIS A 86 -39.09 9.33 -15.91
CA HIS A 86 -38.22 8.51 -15.08
C HIS A 86 -38.00 9.19 -13.72
N GLN A 87 -38.68 8.70 -12.69
CA GLN A 87 -38.11 8.80 -11.34
C GLN A 87 -36.96 7.79 -11.21
N PRO A 88 -35.80 8.18 -10.68
CA PRO A 88 -34.74 7.22 -10.39
C PRO A 88 -35.19 6.31 -9.25
N LYS A 89 -35.38 5.02 -9.57
CA LYS A 89 -35.45 3.94 -8.57
C LYS A 89 -34.23 4.05 -7.67
N ARG A 90 -34.43 4.52 -6.43
CA ARG A 90 -33.45 4.40 -5.34
C ARG A 90 -33.10 2.92 -5.21
N LEU A 91 -31.90 2.56 -5.65
CA LEU A 91 -31.24 1.32 -5.29
C LEU A 91 -31.21 1.24 -3.76
N LYS A 92 -31.93 0.27 -3.20
CA LYS A 92 -31.80 -0.10 -1.78
C LYS A 92 -30.37 -0.61 -1.61
N LEU A 93 -29.50 0.24 -1.10
CA LEU A 93 -28.15 -0.11 -0.67
C LEU A 93 -28.31 -1.16 0.44
N SER A 94 -27.91 -2.40 0.14
CA SER A 94 -28.08 -3.54 1.03
C SER A 94 -27.37 -3.32 2.36
N GLN A 95 -27.99 -3.81 3.44
CA GLN A 95 -27.46 -3.76 4.82
C GLN A 95 -26.04 -4.35 4.95
N ASP A 96 -25.64 -5.21 4.01
CA ASP A 96 -24.33 -5.86 3.91
C ASP A 96 -23.18 -4.85 3.65
N SER A 97 -23.48 -3.76 2.93
CA SER A 97 -22.50 -2.69 2.65
C SER A 97 -22.15 -1.86 3.88
N ASN A 98 -23.09 -1.71 4.82
CA ASN A 98 -22.89 -0.95 6.06
C ASN A 98 -22.07 -1.76 7.08
N VAL A 99 -22.27 -3.09 7.15
CA VAL A 99 -21.46 -3.97 8.02
C VAL A 99 -20.00 -3.98 7.58
N ARG A 100 -19.73 -4.10 6.28
CA ARG A 100 -18.36 -4.06 5.74
C ARG A 100 -17.68 -2.68 5.87
N LYS A 101 -18.44 -1.58 5.71
CA LYS A 101 -17.92 -0.21 5.94
C LYS A 101 -17.51 0.02 7.39
N SER A 102 -18.28 -0.51 8.35
CA SER A 102 -18.00 -0.37 9.77
C SER A 102 -16.72 -1.13 10.18
N ASP A 103 -16.48 -2.29 9.58
CA ASP A 103 -15.29 -3.11 9.87
C ASP A 103 -13.99 -2.42 9.42
N ILE A 104 -13.93 -1.92 8.19
CA ILE A 104 -12.72 -1.25 7.69
C ILE A 104 -12.40 0.04 8.48
N GLN A 105 -13.40 0.83 8.86
CA GLN A 105 -13.15 2.05 9.66
C GLN A 105 -12.52 1.70 11.01
N THR A 106 -12.98 0.61 11.62
CA THR A 106 -12.44 0.13 12.89
C THR A 106 -10.98 -0.30 12.73
N ARG A 107 -10.65 -0.98 11.64
CA ARG A 107 -9.27 -1.41 11.33
C ARG A 107 -8.35 -0.23 11.07
N ILE A 108 -8.80 0.76 10.29
CA ILE A 108 -8.05 2.01 10.04
C ILE A 108 -7.79 2.75 11.35
N LYS A 109 -8.81 2.90 12.22
CA LYS A 109 -8.66 3.58 13.51
C LYS A 109 -7.61 2.91 14.40
N ARG A 110 -7.67 1.58 14.54
CA ARG A 110 -6.66 0.82 15.29
C ARG A 110 -5.26 1.02 14.73
N HIS A 111 -5.11 1.07 13.41
CA HIS A 111 -3.81 1.35 12.79
C HIS A 111 -3.30 2.74 13.14
N LEU A 112 -4.16 3.77 13.04
CA LEU A 112 -3.78 5.14 13.36
C LEU A 112 -3.33 5.30 14.81
N GLU A 113 -4.00 4.64 15.76
CA GLU A 113 -3.59 4.61 17.17
C GLU A 113 -2.17 4.03 17.36
N ILE A 114 -1.80 3.02 16.57
CA ILE A 114 -0.48 2.41 16.59
C ILE A 114 0.53 3.28 15.83
N SER A 115 0.12 3.94 14.74
CA SER A 115 0.98 4.77 13.87
C SER A 115 1.62 5.92 14.64
N ASP A 116 0.85 6.63 15.47
CA ASP A 116 1.37 7.75 16.27
C ASP A 116 2.41 7.27 17.32
N GLN A 117 2.25 6.05 17.84
CA GLN A 117 3.24 5.43 18.74
C GLN A 117 4.47 4.97 17.97
N LEU A 118 4.30 4.42 16.77
CA LEU A 118 5.39 4.03 15.88
C LEU A 118 6.26 5.22 15.51
N ASP A 119 5.67 6.38 15.22
CA ASP A 119 6.42 7.60 14.87
C ASP A 119 7.29 8.07 16.04
N LYS A 120 6.74 8.07 17.27
CA LYS A 120 7.50 8.40 18.49
C LYS A 120 8.62 7.40 18.76
N ALA A 121 8.32 6.10 18.65
CA ALA A 121 9.30 5.03 18.88
C ALA A 121 10.42 5.06 17.83
N ALA A 122 10.09 5.27 16.55
CA ALA A 122 11.07 5.33 15.47
C ALA A 122 11.98 6.55 15.61
N LYS A 123 11.43 7.71 15.97
CA LYS A 123 12.22 8.90 16.32
C LYS A 123 13.21 8.60 17.45
N LYS A 124 12.75 7.91 18.50
CA LYS A 124 13.61 7.51 19.62
C LYS A 124 14.74 6.57 19.21
N VAL A 125 14.47 5.58 18.35
CA VAL A 125 15.52 4.70 17.79
C VAL A 125 16.59 5.52 17.07
N LEU A 126 16.16 6.45 16.22
CA LEU A 126 17.05 7.23 15.35
C LEU A 126 17.86 8.30 16.09
N GLU A 127 17.29 8.95 17.10
CA GLU A 127 17.96 10.04 17.84
C GLU A 127 18.85 9.51 18.97
N GLU A 128 18.40 8.47 19.66
CA GLU A 128 19.10 7.94 20.83
C GLU A 128 19.97 6.70 20.51
N TYR A 129 20.07 6.33 19.22
CA TYR A 129 20.78 5.14 18.72
C TYR A 129 20.46 3.87 19.51
N LYS A 130 19.19 3.69 19.87
CA LYS A 130 18.75 2.59 20.71
C LYS A 130 18.47 1.34 19.90
N ASP A 131 18.78 0.20 20.50
CA ASP A 131 18.34 -1.11 20.01
C ASP A 131 16.82 -1.14 19.77
N ILE A 132 16.41 -1.53 18.56
CA ILE A 132 15.02 -1.56 18.11
C ILE A 132 14.18 -2.46 19.01
N ALA A 133 14.68 -3.63 19.40
CA ALA A 133 13.92 -4.58 20.21
C ALA A 133 13.65 -4.03 21.61
N ARG A 134 14.59 -3.27 22.19
CA ARG A 134 14.39 -2.57 23.45
C ARG A 134 13.32 -1.48 23.35
N VAL A 135 13.38 -0.63 22.34
CA VAL A 135 12.37 0.44 22.14
C VAL A 135 11.00 -0.16 21.85
N ALA A 136 10.93 -1.23 21.05
CA ALA A 136 9.68 -1.93 20.78
C ALA A 136 9.03 -2.47 22.06
N ARG A 137 9.79 -3.05 22.99
CA ARG A 137 9.26 -3.49 24.30
C ARG A 137 8.76 -2.33 25.14
N GLU A 138 9.47 -1.21 25.15
CA GLU A 138 9.08 -0.01 25.90
C GLU A 138 7.73 0.55 25.45
N TYR A 139 7.50 0.60 24.13
CA TYR A 139 6.26 1.08 23.54
C TYR A 139 5.20 -0.02 23.33
N GLN A 140 5.48 -1.26 23.74
CA GLN A 140 4.60 -2.42 23.51
C GLN A 140 4.26 -2.63 22.01
N LEU A 141 5.23 -2.35 21.13
CA LEU A 141 5.10 -2.46 19.68
C LEU A 141 5.70 -3.76 19.15
N ASN A 142 5.24 -4.19 17.98
CA ASN A 142 5.92 -5.26 17.24
C ASN A 142 7.31 -4.75 16.76
N PRO A 143 8.42 -5.41 17.12
CA PRO A 143 9.76 -4.97 16.72
C PRO A 143 9.99 -4.91 15.21
N TRP A 144 9.32 -5.78 14.46
CA TRP A 144 9.45 -5.81 13.00
C TRP A 144 8.74 -4.62 12.34
N ILE A 145 7.53 -4.26 12.80
CA ILE A 145 6.82 -3.07 12.30
C ILE A 145 7.61 -1.80 12.65
N LEU A 146 8.16 -1.71 13.87
CA LEU A 146 9.03 -0.60 14.25
C LEU A 146 10.28 -0.53 13.36
N LYS A 147 10.93 -1.66 13.10
CA LYS A 147 12.07 -1.72 12.19
C LYS A 147 11.70 -1.20 10.80
N GLN A 148 10.57 -1.63 10.24
CA GLN A 148 10.12 -1.14 8.94
C GLN A 148 9.93 0.37 8.94
N LYS A 149 9.33 0.93 9.99
CA LYS A 149 9.15 2.38 10.10
C LYS A 149 10.49 3.13 10.15
N VAL A 150 11.46 2.62 10.92
CA VAL A 150 12.82 3.15 11.00
C VAL A 150 13.48 3.11 9.62
N ASP A 151 13.46 1.95 8.94
CA ASP A 151 14.04 1.77 7.61
C ASP A 151 13.43 2.75 6.58
N ILE A 152 12.12 2.98 6.64
CA ILE A 152 11.41 3.98 5.81
C ILE A 152 11.94 5.39 6.07
N ILE A 153 12.04 5.81 7.34
CA ILE A 153 12.49 7.16 7.69
C ILE A 153 13.94 7.39 7.25
N GLU A 154 14.84 6.43 7.51
CA GLU A 154 16.23 6.52 7.07
C GLU A 154 16.36 6.65 5.56
N LEU A 155 15.58 5.87 4.82
CA LEU A 155 15.58 5.99 3.37
C LEU A 155 15.09 7.35 2.92
N ARG A 156 13.99 7.87 3.48
CA ARG A 156 13.48 9.20 3.10
C ARG A 156 14.52 10.28 3.37
N LYS A 157 15.23 10.22 4.51
CA LYS A 157 16.37 11.12 4.78
C LYS A 157 17.45 11.03 3.71
N LYS A 158 17.81 9.80 3.30
CA LYS A 158 18.79 9.58 2.22
C LYS A 158 18.29 10.15 0.89
N GLN A 159 17.04 9.88 0.50
CA GLN A 159 16.45 10.41 -0.73
C GLN A 159 16.44 11.95 -0.74
N PHE A 160 16.04 12.57 0.37
CA PHE A 160 16.07 14.02 0.52
C PHE A 160 17.49 14.58 0.37
N PHE A 161 18.47 13.97 1.04
CA PHE A 161 19.88 14.37 0.89
C PHE A 161 20.34 14.29 -0.58
N TRP A 162 20.06 13.17 -1.26
CA TRP A 162 20.42 12.99 -2.66
C TRP A 162 19.77 14.02 -3.58
N LYS A 163 18.47 14.26 -3.42
CA LYS A 163 17.71 15.19 -4.27
C LYS A 163 18.06 16.66 -4.02
N CYS A 164 18.26 17.05 -2.77
CA CYS A 164 18.49 18.46 -2.43
C CYS A 164 19.96 18.87 -2.45
N LYS A 165 20.89 17.92 -2.32
CA LYS A 165 22.33 18.21 -2.24
C LYS A 165 23.10 17.66 -3.42
N VAL A 166 22.97 16.36 -3.68
CA VAL A 166 23.80 15.69 -4.70
C VAL A 166 23.35 16.03 -6.12
N GLU A 167 22.04 16.01 -6.41
CA GLU A 167 21.54 16.32 -7.76
C GLU A 167 21.88 17.74 -8.23
N PRO A 168 21.71 18.80 -7.42
CA PRO A 168 22.16 20.15 -7.77
C PRO A 168 23.68 20.25 -7.96
N ALA A 169 24.47 19.60 -7.10
CA ALA A 169 25.93 19.58 -7.24
C ALA A 169 26.36 18.95 -8.56
N VAL A 170 25.77 17.81 -8.91
CA VAL A 170 26.00 17.11 -10.18
C VAL A 170 25.57 17.96 -11.37
N HIS A 171 24.45 18.68 -11.25
CA HIS A 171 24.00 19.61 -12.28
C HIS A 171 25.02 20.75 -12.49
N ALA A 172 25.48 21.40 -11.42
CA ALA A 172 26.47 22.47 -11.50
C ALA A 172 27.77 22.02 -12.19
N VAL A 173 28.27 20.83 -11.85
CA VAL A 173 29.45 20.25 -12.51
C VAL A 173 29.17 19.89 -13.97
N ARG A 174 28.03 19.26 -14.26
CA ARG A 174 27.68 18.82 -15.62
C ARG A 174 27.60 19.96 -16.63
N PHE A 175 27.16 21.14 -16.18
CA PHE A 175 27.08 22.34 -17.01
C PHE A 175 28.31 23.25 -16.89
N ASN A 176 29.42 22.74 -16.34
CA ASN A 176 30.69 23.45 -16.14
C ASN A 176 30.55 24.77 -15.37
N ILE A 177 29.56 24.86 -14.47
CA ILE A 177 29.37 26.03 -13.60
C ILE A 177 30.41 26.00 -12.48
N LEU A 178 30.64 24.82 -11.90
CA LEU A 178 31.59 24.59 -10.82
C LEU A 178 32.49 23.39 -11.12
N SER A 179 33.69 23.38 -10.54
CA SER A 179 34.50 22.16 -10.46
C SER A 179 33.87 21.14 -9.49
N VAL A 180 34.29 19.87 -9.55
CA VAL A 180 33.79 18.86 -8.60
C VAL A 180 34.12 19.23 -7.15
N CYS A 181 35.34 19.72 -6.91
CA CYS A 181 35.80 20.15 -5.59
C CYS A 181 34.97 21.33 -5.06
N ASP A 182 34.69 22.33 -5.91
CA ASP A 182 33.90 23.50 -5.52
C ASP A 182 32.44 23.13 -5.26
N ALA A 183 31.84 22.29 -6.12
CA ALA A 183 30.49 21.79 -5.91
C ALA A 183 30.36 20.95 -4.63
N ALA A 184 31.33 20.09 -4.32
CA ALA A 184 31.35 19.32 -3.09
C ALA A 184 31.34 20.22 -1.85
N LYS A 185 32.15 21.28 -1.84
CA LYS A 185 32.18 22.27 -0.76
C LYS A 185 30.89 23.07 -0.66
N GLU A 186 30.38 23.58 -1.79
CA GLU A 186 29.19 24.44 -1.82
C GLU A 186 27.93 23.69 -1.37
N TYR A 187 27.72 22.48 -1.88
CA TYR A 187 26.54 21.67 -1.55
C TYR A 187 26.73 20.79 -0.31
N LYS A 188 27.92 20.80 0.31
CA LYS A 188 28.27 19.98 1.49
C LYS A 188 28.05 18.49 1.24
N VAL A 189 28.58 17.99 0.13
CA VAL A 189 28.52 16.58 -0.27
C VAL A 189 29.93 16.06 -0.52
N GLU A 190 30.11 14.74 -0.51
CA GLU A 190 31.39 14.14 -0.86
C GLU A 190 31.64 14.20 -2.37
N GLU A 191 32.89 14.43 -2.79
CA GLU A 191 33.29 14.38 -4.20
C GLU A 191 32.99 13.00 -4.83
N SER A 192 33.12 11.94 -4.01
CA SER A 192 32.81 10.55 -4.36
C SER A 192 31.36 10.39 -4.85
N ASP A 193 30.39 10.98 -4.16
CA ASP A 193 28.97 10.94 -4.51
C ASP A 193 28.69 11.62 -5.86
N ILE A 194 29.30 12.79 -6.08
CA ILE A 194 29.20 13.53 -7.35
C ILE A 194 29.79 12.69 -8.49
N HIS A 195 31.00 12.15 -8.33
CA HIS A 195 31.66 11.32 -9.33
C HIS A 195 30.87 10.05 -9.66
N ASN A 196 30.39 9.35 -8.64
CA ASN A 196 29.56 8.16 -8.79
C ASN A 196 28.30 8.48 -9.60
N ARG A 197 27.63 9.59 -9.29
CA ARG A 197 26.42 10.00 -10.01
C ARG A 197 26.70 10.43 -11.44
N LEU A 198 27.77 11.18 -11.70
CA LEU A 198 28.19 11.54 -13.06
C LEU A 198 28.52 10.28 -13.90
N LYS A 199 29.16 9.27 -13.30
CA LYS A 199 29.43 7.99 -13.95
C LYS A 199 28.13 7.25 -14.28
N GLN A 200 27.14 7.26 -13.39
CA GLN A 200 25.81 6.68 -13.64
C GLN A 200 25.09 7.40 -14.79
N LEU A 201 25.18 8.74 -14.87
CA LEU A 201 24.54 9.51 -15.94
C LEU A 201 25.11 9.21 -17.34
N LYS A 202 26.39 8.81 -17.42
CA LYS A 202 27.01 8.36 -18.68
C LYS A 202 26.47 7.01 -19.17
N ASN A 203 25.84 6.22 -18.28
CA ASN A 203 25.20 4.98 -18.63
C ASN A 203 23.67 5.15 -18.52
N PRO A 204 22.94 5.38 -19.62
CA PRO A 204 21.49 5.63 -19.58
C PRO A 204 20.70 4.48 -18.93
N LYS A 205 21.23 3.24 -18.90
CA LYS A 205 20.63 2.10 -18.20
C LYS A 205 20.80 2.15 -16.67
N SER A 206 21.72 2.97 -16.17
CA SER A 206 22.06 3.10 -14.74
C SER A 206 21.33 4.25 -14.03
N CYS A 207 20.71 5.16 -14.76
CA CYS A 207 20.09 6.37 -14.18
C CYS A 207 18.82 6.08 -13.36
N ILE A 208 18.16 4.95 -13.63
CA ILE A 208 16.87 4.55 -13.04
C ILE A 208 16.99 4.16 -11.55
N TYR A 209 18.18 3.82 -11.07
CA TYR A 209 18.32 3.07 -9.81
C TYR A 209 18.26 3.87 -8.51
N LEU A 210 18.39 5.20 -8.52
CA LEU A 210 18.54 5.93 -7.24
C LEU A 210 17.22 6.31 -6.56
N HIS A 211 16.12 6.35 -7.30
CA HIS A 211 14.81 6.73 -6.76
C HIS A 211 13.89 5.53 -6.43
N GLU A 212 14.25 4.30 -6.83
CA GLU A 212 13.33 3.15 -6.80
C GLU A 212 13.67 2.04 -5.79
N THR A 213 14.80 2.04 -5.10
CA THR A 213 15.23 0.86 -4.31
C THR A 213 14.65 0.73 -2.91
N ILE A 214 13.35 1.00 -2.72
CA ILE A 214 12.57 0.03 -1.93
C ILE A 214 11.81 -0.78 -2.96
N LYS A 215 12.47 -1.82 -3.47
CA LYS A 215 11.74 -2.93 -4.08
C LYS A 215 11.07 -3.68 -2.93
N THR A 216 9.98 -3.14 -2.41
CA THR A 216 8.93 -4.04 -1.95
C THR A 216 8.35 -4.59 -3.23
N ASP A 217 8.42 -5.89 -3.44
CA ASP A 217 7.93 -6.55 -4.65
C ASP A 217 6.43 -6.26 -4.94
N ASP A 218 5.73 -5.64 -3.98
CA ASP A 218 4.34 -5.21 -4.02
C ASP A 218 4.10 -3.72 -4.37
N LYS A 219 5.10 -2.97 -4.85
CA LYS A 219 4.92 -1.53 -5.12
C LYS A 219 4.09 -1.26 -6.38
N VAL A 220 2.79 -1.10 -6.18
CA VAL A 220 1.82 -0.67 -7.21
C VAL A 220 2.16 0.71 -7.78
N LEU A 221 2.66 1.62 -6.93
CA LEU A 221 2.97 3.01 -7.27
C LEU A 221 4.42 3.35 -6.95
N SER A 222 5.03 4.22 -7.77
CA SER A 222 6.34 4.82 -7.49
C SER A 222 6.25 5.90 -6.40
N CYS A 223 7.39 6.33 -5.84
CA CYS A 223 7.40 7.39 -4.82
C CYS A 223 6.81 8.72 -5.36
N GLU A 224 7.13 9.06 -6.61
CA GLU A 224 6.59 10.25 -7.27
C GLU A 224 5.08 10.14 -7.49
N GLU A 225 4.60 8.95 -7.84
CA GLU A 225 3.16 8.67 -8.02
C GLU A 225 2.40 8.72 -6.70
N GLU A 226 2.98 8.18 -5.62
CA GLU A 226 2.41 8.31 -4.28
C GLU A 226 2.29 9.78 -3.86
N PHE A 227 3.28 10.62 -4.21
CA PHE A 227 3.22 12.06 -3.94
C PHE A 227 2.14 12.77 -4.77
N LEU A 228 1.97 12.41 -6.05
CA LEU A 228 0.85 12.89 -6.86
C LEU A 228 -0.49 12.46 -6.27
N LEU A 229 -0.56 11.25 -5.74
CA LEU A 229 -1.75 10.73 -5.08
C LEU A 229 -2.07 11.48 -3.78
N LEU A 230 -1.07 11.86 -2.98
CA LEU A 230 -1.27 12.73 -1.80
C LEU A 230 -1.87 14.08 -2.18
N LYS A 231 -1.35 14.72 -3.24
CA LYS A 231 -1.92 15.99 -3.74
C LYS A 231 -3.36 15.84 -4.20
N LYS A 232 -3.69 14.74 -4.89
CA LYS A 232 -5.07 14.42 -5.25
C LYS A 232 -5.95 14.25 -4.01
N LEU A 233 -5.47 13.53 -2.99
CA LEU A 233 -6.19 13.34 -1.73
C LEU A 233 -6.45 14.68 -1.01
N GLU A 234 -5.44 15.54 -0.92
CA GLU A 234 -5.57 16.88 -0.33
C GLU A 234 -6.65 17.70 -1.04
N ALA A 235 -6.64 17.71 -2.38
CA ALA A 235 -7.66 18.41 -3.16
C ALA A 235 -9.07 17.85 -2.94
N GLU A 236 -9.21 16.52 -2.84
CA GLU A 236 -10.51 15.84 -2.63
C GLU A 236 -11.07 16.05 -1.22
N VAL A 237 -10.20 16.11 -0.20
CA VAL A 237 -10.63 16.33 1.19
C VAL A 237 -11.00 17.80 1.42
N ASN A 238 -10.35 18.74 0.71
CA ASN A 238 -10.59 20.18 0.84
C ASN A 238 -11.67 20.72 -0.11
N ASP A 239 -12.29 19.89 -0.96
CA ASP A 239 -13.38 20.35 -1.84
C ASP A 239 -14.67 20.55 -1.04
N ASP A 240 -15.07 21.80 -0.80
CA ASP A 240 -16.30 22.19 -0.10
C ASP A 240 -17.58 21.55 -0.68
N ARG A 241 -17.55 21.15 -1.97
CA ARG A 241 -18.68 20.45 -2.61
C ARG A 241 -18.79 19.01 -2.14
N ASN A 242 -17.68 18.41 -1.76
CA ASN A 242 -17.60 17.08 -1.20
C ASN A 242 -17.74 17.21 0.31
N ARG A 243 -18.97 17.06 0.84
CA ARG A 243 -19.28 17.07 2.29
C ARG A 243 -18.70 15.87 3.04
N ASN A 244 -17.52 15.40 2.63
CA ASN A 244 -16.81 14.33 3.27
C ASN A 244 -16.23 14.85 4.59
N CYS A 245 -16.18 13.96 5.57
CA CYS A 245 -15.48 14.28 6.81
C CYS A 245 -13.97 14.37 6.52
N GLY A 246 -13.33 15.48 6.90
CA GLY A 246 -11.89 15.69 6.74
C GLY A 246 -11.00 14.95 7.74
N CYS A 247 -11.56 14.04 8.55
CA CYS A 247 -10.76 13.30 9.52
C CYS A 247 -9.83 12.28 8.83
N ARG A 248 -8.67 12.02 9.46
CA ARG A 248 -7.65 11.09 8.96
C ARG A 248 -8.21 9.70 8.59
N THR A 249 -9.18 9.19 9.35
CA THR A 249 -9.84 7.90 9.04
C THR A 249 -10.59 7.96 7.71
N CYS A 250 -11.39 9.00 7.47
CA CYS A 250 -12.13 9.18 6.22
C CYS A 250 -11.20 9.46 5.05
N SER A 251 -10.15 10.27 5.24
CA SER A 251 -9.13 10.52 4.22
C SER A 251 -8.45 9.24 3.77
N LEU A 252 -8.09 8.34 4.69
CA LEU A 252 -7.52 7.05 4.33
C LEU A 252 -8.51 6.14 3.59
N GLN A 253 -9.82 6.24 3.85
CA GLN A 253 -10.82 5.53 3.05
C GLN A 253 -10.92 6.06 1.62
N ILE A 254 -10.89 7.38 1.46
CA ILE A 254 -10.89 8.05 0.14
C ILE A 254 -9.63 7.65 -0.63
N LEU A 255 -8.47 7.67 0.04
CA LEU A 255 -7.18 7.31 -0.53
C LEU A 255 -7.19 5.92 -1.19
N ARG A 256 -7.88 4.93 -0.59
CA ARG A 256 -7.98 3.59 -1.19
C ARG A 256 -8.69 3.60 -2.55
N HIS A 257 -9.71 4.43 -2.71
CA HIS A 257 -10.43 4.58 -3.98
C HIS A 257 -9.55 5.32 -4.98
N LEU A 258 -8.92 6.42 -4.56
CA LEU A 258 -8.01 7.20 -5.41
C LEU A 258 -6.83 6.37 -5.90
N ALA A 259 -6.25 5.52 -5.05
CA ALA A 259 -5.15 4.63 -5.42
C ALA A 259 -5.53 3.66 -6.54
N TYR A 260 -6.71 3.04 -6.44
CA TYR A 260 -7.23 2.16 -7.48
C TYR A 260 -7.49 2.93 -8.79
N GLN A 261 -8.16 4.08 -8.72
CA GLN A 261 -8.41 4.91 -9.90
C GLN A 261 -7.11 5.33 -10.57
N PHE A 262 -6.14 5.81 -9.79
CA PHE A 262 -4.82 6.21 -10.27
C PHE A 262 -4.12 5.04 -10.98
N ALA A 263 -4.16 3.84 -10.38
CA ALA A 263 -3.55 2.65 -10.97
C ALA A 263 -4.20 2.26 -12.31
N VAL A 264 -5.53 2.33 -12.40
CA VAL A 264 -6.29 2.06 -13.64
C VAL A 264 -5.98 3.10 -14.73
N GLU A 265 -6.09 4.39 -14.40
CA GLU A 265 -5.85 5.51 -15.32
C GLU A 265 -4.45 5.46 -15.94
N ASN A 266 -3.45 5.12 -15.11
CA ASN A 266 -2.05 5.07 -15.52
C ASN A 266 -1.60 3.68 -15.97
N LYS A 267 -2.54 2.74 -16.18
CA LYS A 267 -2.28 1.36 -16.63
C LYS A 267 -1.22 0.63 -15.79
N LYS A 268 -1.23 0.86 -14.48
CA LYS A 268 -0.32 0.21 -13.53
C LYS A 268 -0.73 -1.23 -13.30
N GLN A 269 0.25 -2.05 -12.96
CA GLN A 269 -0.01 -3.38 -12.42
C GLN A 269 -0.40 -3.25 -10.95
N TYR A 270 -1.47 -3.93 -10.56
CA TYR A 270 -1.96 -3.94 -9.18
C TYR A 270 -2.59 -5.31 -8.86
N PRO A 271 -2.71 -5.66 -7.56
CA PRO A 271 -3.34 -6.91 -7.16
C PRO A 271 -4.77 -7.04 -7.68
N SER A 272 -5.11 -8.21 -8.24
CA SER A 272 -6.46 -8.46 -8.77
C SER A 272 -7.57 -8.29 -7.72
N ALA A 273 -7.24 -8.46 -6.43
CA ALA A 273 -8.14 -8.21 -5.31
C ALA A 273 -8.70 -6.78 -5.27
N TRP A 274 -7.99 -5.79 -5.83
CA TRP A 274 -8.48 -4.40 -5.88
C TRP A 274 -9.73 -4.28 -6.76
N ASN A 275 -9.88 -5.13 -7.78
CA ASN A 275 -11.03 -5.09 -8.69
C ASN A 275 -12.34 -5.48 -8.01
N ASN A 276 -12.29 -6.33 -6.98
CA ASN A 276 -13.49 -6.86 -6.31
C ASN A 276 -14.37 -5.74 -5.73
N ASN A 277 -13.71 -4.71 -5.18
CA ASN A 277 -14.38 -3.59 -4.53
C ASN A 277 -13.99 -2.23 -5.15
N LYS A 278 -13.19 -2.23 -6.23
CA LYS A 278 -12.61 -1.04 -6.88
C LYS A 278 -11.88 -0.11 -5.90
N VAL A 279 -11.13 -0.71 -4.98
CA VAL A 279 -10.34 -0.01 -3.97
C VAL A 279 -9.04 -0.75 -3.71
N ALA A 280 -8.01 -0.02 -3.31
CA ALA A 280 -6.79 -0.63 -2.80
C ALA A 280 -7.07 -1.51 -1.59
N ASP A 281 -6.35 -2.61 -1.42
CA ASP A 281 -6.44 -3.42 -0.21
C ASP A 281 -5.86 -2.68 1.00
N GLU A 282 -6.09 -3.27 2.18
CA GLU A 282 -5.66 -2.69 3.44
C GLU A 282 -4.15 -2.73 3.60
N VAL A 283 -3.48 -3.81 3.17
CA VAL A 283 -2.03 -3.96 3.31
C VAL A 283 -1.32 -2.80 2.62
N TRP A 284 -1.74 -2.49 1.39
CA TRP A 284 -1.24 -1.35 0.65
C TRP A 284 -1.49 -0.03 1.39
N LEU A 285 -2.71 0.18 1.92
CA LEU A 285 -3.07 1.40 2.64
C LEU A 285 -2.19 1.63 3.87
N LEU A 286 -2.00 0.60 4.70
CA LEU A 286 -1.20 0.70 5.93
C LEU A 286 0.25 1.02 5.59
N GLN A 287 0.81 0.37 4.57
CA GLN A 287 2.18 0.64 4.14
C GLN A 287 2.34 2.03 3.54
N PHE A 288 1.36 2.51 2.77
CA PHE A 288 1.34 3.87 2.25
C PHE A 288 1.31 4.88 3.40
N GLU A 289 0.41 4.67 4.36
CA GLU A 289 0.30 5.52 5.54
C GLU A 289 1.61 5.54 6.32
N MET A 290 2.27 4.40 6.54
CA MET A 290 3.57 4.38 7.21
C MET A 290 4.64 5.20 6.47
N ARG A 291 4.62 5.21 5.13
CA ARG A 291 5.57 5.99 4.32
C ARG A 291 5.30 7.49 4.39
N HIS A 292 4.04 7.88 4.48
CA HIS A 292 3.58 9.27 4.37
C HIS A 292 2.86 9.78 5.63
N SER A 293 3.15 9.18 6.80
CA SER A 293 2.39 9.49 8.03
C SER A 293 2.52 10.96 8.42
N ILE A 294 3.71 11.54 8.21
CA ILE A 294 3.99 12.96 8.49
C ILE A 294 3.14 13.85 7.59
N GLU A 295 3.17 13.65 6.27
CA GLU A 295 2.39 14.43 5.31
C GLU A 295 0.90 14.31 5.60
N ILE A 296 0.43 13.09 5.85
CA ILE A 296 -0.97 12.82 6.18
C ILE A 296 -1.36 13.55 7.46
N SER A 297 -0.55 13.50 8.51
CA SER A 297 -0.83 14.24 9.75
C SER A 297 -0.87 15.75 9.53
N GLU A 298 0.10 16.31 8.81
CA GLU A 298 0.15 17.75 8.51
C GLU A 298 -1.10 18.23 7.76
N TYR A 299 -1.61 17.46 6.81
CA TYR A 299 -2.83 17.82 6.07
C TYR A 299 -4.11 17.80 6.92
N PHE A 300 -4.19 16.92 7.91
CA PHE A 300 -5.44 16.65 8.62
C PHE A 300 -5.49 17.21 10.05
N ASP A 301 -4.35 17.57 10.63
CA ASP A 301 -4.29 18.21 11.96
C ASP A 301 -4.45 19.74 11.89
N MET A 302 -4.35 20.36 10.70
CA MET A 302 -4.53 21.81 10.50
C MET A 302 -5.99 22.25 10.25
N ASN A 303 -6.91 21.30 10.07
CA ASN A 303 -8.31 21.54 9.71
C ASN A 303 -9.31 21.24 10.85
N VAL A 304 -8.83 21.17 12.09
CA VAL A 304 -9.62 21.04 13.34
C VAL A 304 -9.53 22.34 14.12
#